data_AF-A0A959F584-F1
#
_entry.id   AF-A0A959F584-F1
#
_cell.length_a   1.000
_cell.length_b   1.000
_cell.length_c   1.000
_cell.angle_alpha   90.00
_cell.angle_beta   90.00
_cell.angle_gamma   90.00
#
_symmetry.space_group_name_H-M   'P 1'
#
loop_
_entity.id
_entity.type
_entity.pdbx_description
1 polymer ?
#
loop_
_entity_poly.entity_id
_entity_poly.type
_entity_poly.pdbx_seq_one_letter_code
_entity_poly.pdbx_strand_id
1 'polypeptide(L)'
;MWLSQKGKQLSASAIGRMFAALVNDCAARGLIPADTTPHSLRHSFAHRYLEQNPGDLTGLARILGHENLETTRVYLHLTTDDLALRMEQMSINAYE
;
A
#
# COMPACT_ATOMS: atom_id res chain seq x y z
N MET A 1 -18.89 2.69 11.49
CA MET A 1 -19.06 1.47 10.68
C MET A 1 -19.89 1.79 9.44
N TRP A 2 -19.59 1.19 8.29
CA TRP A 2 -20.26 1.52 7.01
C TRP A 2 -21.72 1.09 6.99
N LEU A 3 -22.60 2.00 6.55
CA LEU A 3 -24.04 1.75 6.43
C LEU A 3 -24.44 1.62 4.97
N SER A 4 -25.34 0.69 4.69
CA SER A 4 -26.05 0.60 3.41
C SER A 4 -27.07 1.73 3.28
N GLN A 5 -27.56 1.95 2.05
CA GLN A 5 -28.64 2.91 1.77
C GLN A 5 -29.92 2.66 2.59
N LYS A 6 -30.10 1.44 3.13
CA LYS A 6 -31.22 1.07 4.00
C LYS A 6 -30.93 1.27 5.49
N GLY A 7 -29.82 1.93 5.84
CA GLY A 7 -29.40 2.18 7.22
C GLY A 7 -28.85 0.96 7.97
N LYS A 8 -28.82 -0.23 7.35
CA LYS A 8 -28.24 -1.44 7.93
C LYS A 8 -26.74 -1.51 7.68
N GLN A 9 -25.99 -2.25 8.50
CA GLN A 9 -24.57 -2.50 8.30
C GLN A 9 -24.29 -3.08 6.90
N LEU A 10 -23.26 -2.56 6.25
CA LEU A 10 -22.84 -3.02 4.94
C LEU A 10 -22.14 -4.38 5.05
N SER A 11 -22.56 -5.37 4.25
CA SER A 11 -21.93 -6.69 4.22
C SER A 11 -20.61 -6.65 3.42
N ALA A 12 -19.69 -7.55 3.74
CA ALA A 12 -18.44 -7.72 2.97
C ALA A 12 -18.72 -8.00 1.48
N SER A 13 -19.77 -8.78 1.18
CA SER A 13 -20.19 -9.05 -0.20
C SER A 13 -20.71 -7.81 -0.93
N ALA A 14 -21.38 -6.89 -0.22
CA ALA A 14 -21.81 -5.62 -0.80
C ALA A 14 -20.62 -4.71 -1.10
N ILE A 15 -19.65 -4.64 -0.19
CA ILE A 15 -18.38 -3.92 -0.42
C ILE A 15 -17.67 -4.48 -1.65
N GLY A 16 -17.56 -5.80 -1.77
CA GLY A 16 -16.92 -6.45 -2.91
C GLY A 16 -17.60 -6.10 -4.25
N ARG A 17 -18.93 -6.10 -4.31
CA ARG A 17 -19.68 -5.70 -5.51
C ARG A 17 -19.49 -4.22 -5.85
N MET A 18 -19.54 -3.34 -4.85
CA MET A 18 -19.30 -1.91 -5.04
C MET A 18 -17.88 -1.66 -5.56
N PHE A 19 -16.89 -2.35 -4.99
CA PHE A 19 -15.50 -2.27 -5.42
C PHE A 19 -15.35 -2.70 -6.88
N ALA A 20 -15.91 -3.86 -7.27
CA ALA A 20 -15.85 -4.33 -8.65
C ALA A 20 -16.50 -3.35 -9.65
N ALA A 21 -17.64 -2.76 -9.28
CA ALA A 21 -18.29 -1.75 -10.12
C ALA A 21 -17.40 -0.50 -10.32
N LEU A 22 -16.75 -0.02 -9.25
CA LEU A 22 -15.82 1.11 -9.33
C LEU A 22 -14.58 0.77 -10.16
N VAL A 23 -14.01 -0.42 -10.01
CA VAL A 23 -12.85 -0.85 -10.80
C VAL A 23 -13.21 -0.89 -12.28
N ASN A 24 -14.37 -1.44 -12.64
CA ASN A 24 -14.83 -1.49 -14.02
C ASN A 24 -15.02 -0.08 -14.63
N ASP A 25 -15.62 0.86 -13.90
CA ASP A 25 -15.77 2.25 -14.36
C ASP A 25 -14.41 2.93 -14.57
N CYS A 26 -13.53 2.87 -13.57
CA CYS A 26 -12.22 3.48 -13.65
C CYS A 26 -11.35 2.85 -14.75
N ALA A 27 -11.43 1.53 -14.93
CA ALA A 27 -10.70 0.82 -15.98
C ALA A 27 -11.23 1.18 -17.38
N ALA A 28 -12.55 1.30 -17.56
CA ALA A 28 -13.14 1.77 -18.82
C ALA A 28 -12.69 3.20 -19.19
N ARG A 29 -12.34 4.00 -18.19
CA ARG A 29 -11.79 5.35 -18.33
C ARG A 29 -10.27 5.39 -18.46
N GLY A 30 -9.59 4.26 -18.43
CA GLY A 30 -8.13 4.16 -18.52
C GLY A 30 -7.38 4.67 -17.28
N LEU A 31 -8.04 4.77 -16.12
CA LEU A 31 -7.43 5.30 -14.90
C LEU A 31 -6.63 4.26 -14.11
N ILE A 32 -7.07 2.99 -14.16
CA ILE A 32 -6.46 1.87 -13.44
C ILE A 32 -6.55 0.58 -14.27
N PRO A 33 -5.72 -0.44 -13.99
CA PRO A 33 -5.86 -1.78 -14.57
C PRO A 33 -7.21 -2.43 -14.23
N ALA A 34 -7.78 -3.18 -15.18
CA ALA A 34 -9.07 -3.86 -14.99
C ALA A 34 -9.03 -5.00 -13.95
N ASP A 35 -7.85 -5.54 -13.68
CA ASP A 35 -7.58 -6.57 -12.68
C ASP A 35 -7.22 -6.01 -11.30
N THR A 36 -7.41 -4.70 -11.08
CA THR A 36 -7.17 -4.06 -9.78
C THR A 36 -7.97 -4.74 -8.68
N THR A 37 -7.30 -5.15 -7.61
CA THR A 37 -7.89 -5.77 -6.42
C THR A 37 -7.66 -4.90 -5.18
N PRO A 38 -8.36 -5.13 -4.06
CA PRO A 38 -8.07 -4.42 -2.81
C PRO A 38 -6.61 -4.62 -2.35
N HIS A 39 -6.02 -5.78 -2.65
CA HIS A 39 -4.63 -6.05 -2.28
C HIS A 39 -3.66 -5.29 -3.17
N SER A 40 -3.90 -5.18 -4.49
CA SER A 40 -3.02 -4.40 -5.37
C SER A 40 -3.00 -2.92 -4.97
N LEU A 41 -4.13 -2.35 -4.55
CA LEU A 41 -4.18 -0.99 -4.01
C LEU A 41 -3.35 -0.84 -2.72
N ARG A 42 -3.39 -1.84 -1.83
CA ARG A 42 -2.55 -1.87 -0.62
C ARG A 42 -1.05 -1.90 -0.97
N HIS A 43 -0.67 -2.70 -1.97
CA HIS A 43 0.70 -2.72 -2.50
C HIS A 43 1.11 -1.36 -3.06
N SER A 44 0.29 -0.75 -3.93
CA SER A 44 0.58 0.56 -4.49
C SER A 44 0.77 1.62 -3.39
N PHE A 45 -0.09 1.62 -2.37
CA PHE A 45 0.07 2.51 -1.22
C PHE A 45 1.42 2.30 -0.51
N ALA A 46 1.77 1.05 -0.20
CA ALA A 46 2.99 0.72 0.51
C ALA A 46 4.26 1.12 -0.26
N HIS A 47 4.30 0.87 -1.57
CA HIS A 47 5.41 1.30 -2.42
C HIS A 47 5.52 2.83 -2.45
N ARG A 48 4.42 3.55 -2.71
CA ARG A 48 4.43 5.02 -2.72
C ARG A 48 4.86 5.61 -1.38
N TYR A 49 4.46 4.98 -0.27
CA TYR A 49 4.87 5.41 1.06
C TYR A 49 6.38 5.27 1.27
N LEU A 50 6.97 4.13 0.91
CA LEU A 50 8.41 3.89 1.05
C LEU A 50 9.25 4.73 0.09
N GLU A 51 8.73 5.02 -1.11
CA GLU A 51 9.34 5.99 -2.04
C GLU A 51 9.42 7.40 -1.41
N GLN A 52 8.38 7.82 -0.67
CA GLN A 52 8.33 9.13 -0.01
C GLN A 52 9.03 9.16 1.35
N ASN A 53 9.15 8.01 2.03
CA ASN A 53 9.72 7.87 3.36
C ASN A 53 10.77 6.73 3.34
N PRO A 54 11.95 6.97 2.73
CA PRO A 54 12.94 5.92 2.57
C PRO A 54 13.37 5.32 3.92
N GLY A 55 13.18 4.01 4.09
CA GLY A 55 13.61 3.32 5.31
C GLY A 55 12.59 3.25 6.44
N ASP A 56 11.43 3.91 6.33
CA ASP A 56 10.43 3.90 7.41
C ASP A 56 9.51 2.67 7.35
N LEU A 57 10.08 1.46 7.50
CA LEU A 57 9.30 0.22 7.53
C LEU A 57 8.38 0.14 8.76
N THR A 58 8.83 0.71 9.89
CA THR A 58 8.08 0.74 11.14
C THR A 58 6.85 1.64 11.03
N GLY A 59 6.99 2.83 10.44
CA GLY A 59 5.88 3.73 10.15
C GLY A 59 4.86 3.08 9.21
N LEU A 60 5.34 2.44 8.14
CA LEU A 60 4.47 1.70 7.22
C LEU A 60 3.69 0.59 7.95
N ALA A 61 4.38 -0.24 8.75
CA ALA A 61 3.74 -1.34 9.49
C ALA A 61 2.65 -0.84 10.43
N ARG A 62 2.88 0.29 11.11
CA ARG A 62 1.89 0.92 12.00
C ARG A 62 0.66 1.40 11.25
N ILE A 63 0.83 2.05 10.09
CA ILE A 63 -0.30 2.51 9.25
C ILE A 63 -1.10 1.32 8.71
N LEU A 64 -0.39 0.25 8.33
CA LEU A 64 -0.99 -0.97 7.79
C LEU A 64 -1.61 -1.89 8.84
N GLY A 65 -1.37 -1.63 10.13
CA GLY A 65 -1.84 -2.43 11.25
C GLY A 65 -1.16 -3.79 11.35
N HIS A 66 0.10 -3.90 10.92
CA HIS A 66 0.87 -5.13 10.99
C HIS A 66 1.50 -5.30 12.38
N GLU A 67 1.20 -6.43 13.04
CA GLU A 67 1.82 -6.79 14.32
C GLU A 67 3.26 -7.30 14.14
N ASN A 68 3.57 -7.89 12.98
CA ASN A 68 4.88 -8.43 12.66
C ASN A 68 5.51 -7.63 11.51
N LEU A 69 6.73 -7.12 11.69
CA LEU A 69 7.46 -6.42 10.64
C LEU A 69 7.78 -7.30 9.43
N GLU A 70 7.87 -8.63 9.63
CA GLU A 70 8.06 -9.63 8.58
C GLU A 70 7.01 -9.49 7.46
N THR A 71 5.73 -9.29 7.81
CA THR A 71 4.65 -9.15 6.84
C THR A 71 4.70 -7.83 6.08
N THR A 72 5.42 -6.84 6.60
CA THR A 72 5.65 -5.54 5.94
C THR A 72 6.85 -5.61 4.99
N ARG A 73 7.80 -6.52 5.23
CA ARG A 73 9.00 -6.66 4.39
C ARG A 73 8.67 -7.03 2.94
N VAL A 74 7.50 -7.63 2.68
CA VAL A 74 7.03 -7.93 1.32
C VAL A 74 6.99 -6.68 0.41
N TYR A 75 6.87 -5.47 0.98
CA TYR A 75 6.87 -4.21 0.23
C TYR A 75 8.26 -3.64 -0.03
N LEU A 76 9.29 -4.16 0.64
CA LEU A 76 10.69 -3.84 0.33
C LEU A 76 11.11 -4.69 -0.86
N HIS A 77 10.81 -4.20 -2.07
CA HIS A 77 11.60 -4.59 -3.22
C HIS A 77 12.97 -3.93 -3.05
N LEU A 78 13.96 -4.67 -2.53
CA LEU A 78 15.34 -4.22 -2.54
C LEU A 78 15.78 -4.17 -4.01
N THR A 79 15.52 -3.06 -4.69
CA THR A 79 16.26 -2.73 -5.90
C THR A 79 17.68 -2.38 -5.46
N THR A 80 18.67 -2.78 -6.26
CA THR A 80 20.09 -2.52 -5.99
C THR A 80 20.41 -1.04 -5.78
N ASP A 81 19.60 -0.17 -6.37
CA ASP A 81 19.75 1.29 -6.30
C ASP A 81 19.38 1.84 -4.91
N ASP A 82 18.37 1.27 -4.25
CA ASP A 82 17.98 1.61 -2.87
C ASP A 82 19.06 1.21 -1.84
N LEU A 83 19.79 0.13 -2.10
CA LEU A 83 20.93 -0.30 -1.28
C LEU A 83 22.11 0.66 -1.42
N ALA A 84 22.43 1.07 -2.64
CA ALA A 84 23.51 2.03 -2.90
C ALA A 84 23.24 3.38 -2.23
N LEU A 85 22.01 3.91 -2.37
CA LEU A 85 21.62 5.19 -1.77
C LEU A 85 21.70 5.16 -0.23
N ARG A 86 21.32 4.04 0.40
CA ARG A 86 21.41 3.87 1.86
C ARG A 86 22.84 3.73 2.36
N MET A 87 23.72 3.07 1.60
CA MET A 87 25.14 2.99 1.94
C MET A 87 25.77 4.39 1.91
N GLU A 88 25.40 5.22 0.94
CA GLU A 88 25.86 6.60 0.84
C GLU A 88 25.32 7.46 2.01
N GLN A 89 24.05 7.32 2.36
CA GLN A 89 23.46 8.03 3.52
C GLN A 89 24.04 7.60 4.88
N MET A 90 24.40 6.31 5.06
CA MET A 90 25.09 5.86 6.27
C MET A 90 26.51 6.42 6.38
N SER A 91 27.21 6.60 5.25
CA SER A 91 28.58 7.12 5.25
C SER A 91 28.65 8.59 5.70
N ILE A 92 27.57 9.36 5.52
CA ILE A 92 27.47 10.76 5.94
C ILE A 92 27.22 10.88 7.45
N ASN A 93 26.51 9.92 8.06
CA ASN A 93 26.16 9.95 9.49
C ASN A 93 27.14 9.19 10.40
N ALA A 94 28.22 8.62 9.87
CA ALA A 94 29.21 7.84 10.63
C ALA A 94 30.43 8.65 11.12
N TYR A 95 30.46 9.97 10.88
CA TYR A 95 31.58 10.86 11.22
C TYR A 95 31.17 12.14 11.98
N GLU A 96 30.05 12.11 12.70
CA GLU A 96 29.73 13.08 13.77
C GLU A 96 29.48 12.35 15.09
#